data_AF-A0A0A6RIJ5-F1
#
_entry.id   AF-A0A0A6RIJ5-F1
#
_cell.length_a   1.000
_cell.length_b   1.000
_cell.length_c   1.000
_cell.angle_alpha   90.00
_cell.angle_beta   90.00
_cell.angle_gamma   90.00
#
_symmetry.space_group_name_H-M   'P 1'
#
loop_
_entity.id
_entity.type
_entity.pdbx_description
1 polymer ?
#
loop_
_entity_poly.entity_id
_entity_poly.type
_entity_poly.pdbx_seq_one_letter_code
_entity_poly.pdbx_strand_id
1 'polypeptide(L)'
;MVKKYVMLADTVRCIDCKACVIACRAEWETPMGYTRDWVKQVELEKADGTPQVMLFPGRCQHCDDAPCIEACPSGAAYKREDGLVLQDDAICSGCELCVPACPYDARWLNPETNTISKCTYCQPRIDQGLAPACVQTCVGRALIFGDMNDPESEVSRLLKEKEWVKLTTDEVNIGPNHYYFTAGEAIPDEVMPKLHDRHISSLVMEKGVNPVGAIGIGAMVLTFLGAGVIKMIGRRNKVNNQEGK
;
A
#
# COMPACT_ATOMS: atom_id res chain seq x y z
N MET A 1 12.62 -7.26 20.15
CA MET A 1 11.38 -7.19 19.34
C MET A 1 11.81 -7.02 17.89
N VAL A 2 11.02 -7.53 16.94
CA VAL A 2 11.21 -7.22 15.52
C VAL A 2 11.03 -5.70 15.35
N LYS A 3 11.85 -5.06 14.51
CA LYS A 3 11.73 -3.61 14.25
C LYS A 3 10.37 -3.29 13.64
N LYS A 4 9.85 -2.09 13.85
CA LYS A 4 8.70 -1.57 13.11
C LYS A 4 8.99 -0.13 12.69
N TYR A 5 9.35 0.05 11.43
CA TYR A 5 9.70 1.37 10.93
C TYR A 5 8.47 2.24 10.69
N VAL A 6 8.53 3.47 11.17
CA VAL A 6 7.48 4.49 10.98
C VAL A 6 8.08 5.82 10.55
N MET A 7 7.24 6.64 9.92
CA MET A 7 7.58 8.02 9.57
C MET A 7 6.69 8.98 10.37
N LEU A 8 7.30 9.95 11.03
CA LEU A 8 6.60 11.08 11.62
C LEU A 8 6.74 12.30 10.70
N ALA A 9 5.65 13.03 10.50
CA ALA A 9 5.55 14.23 9.67
C ALA A 9 4.99 15.38 10.51
N ASP A 10 5.85 16.30 10.94
CA ASP A 10 5.48 17.52 11.65
C ASP A 10 5.07 18.59 10.62
N THR A 11 3.76 18.77 10.42
CA THR A 11 3.23 19.65 9.38
C THR A 11 3.47 21.12 9.70
N VAL A 12 3.63 21.45 10.98
CA VAL A 12 3.93 22.81 11.47
C VAL A 12 5.36 23.23 11.16
N ARG A 13 6.29 22.26 11.05
CA ARG A 13 7.69 22.50 10.67
C ARG A 13 7.94 22.39 9.17
N CYS A 14 6.99 21.87 8.41
CA CYS A 14 7.11 21.78 6.97
C CYS A 14 7.05 23.17 6.35
N ILE A 15 7.97 23.48 5.44
CA ILE A 15 8.01 24.78 4.72
C ILE A 15 7.88 24.60 3.20
N ASP A 16 7.49 23.41 2.77
CA ASP A 16 7.32 23.04 1.36
C ASP A 16 8.48 23.40 0.40
N CYS A 17 9.73 23.36 0.88
CA CYS A 17 10.90 23.63 0.05
C CYS A 17 11.17 22.58 -1.05
N LYS A 18 10.36 21.51 -1.12
CA LYS A 18 10.50 20.34 -2.01
C LYS A 18 11.85 19.59 -1.93
N ALA A 19 12.75 19.91 -0.99
CA ALA A 19 14.04 19.23 -0.84
C ALA A 19 13.89 17.71 -0.67
N CYS A 20 12.88 17.28 0.10
CA CYS A 20 12.56 15.86 0.30
C CYS A 20 12.19 15.14 -1.01
N VAL A 21 11.42 15.81 -1.88
CA VAL A 21 10.99 15.27 -3.18
C VAL A 21 12.20 15.13 -4.12
N ILE A 22 13.05 16.17 -4.19
CA ILE A 22 14.23 16.17 -5.05
C ILE A 22 15.27 15.15 -4.59
N ALA A 23 15.53 15.05 -3.28
CA ALA A 23 16.45 14.05 -2.75
C ALA A 23 15.95 12.62 -3.00
N CYS A 24 14.65 12.37 -2.84
CA CYS A 24 14.07 11.05 -3.13
C CYS A 24 14.21 10.70 -4.62
N ARG A 25 13.96 11.67 -5.51
CA ARG A 25 14.13 11.51 -6.95
C ARG A 25 15.59 11.22 -7.33
N ALA A 26 16.54 11.93 -6.73
CA ALA A 26 17.98 11.73 -6.97
C ALA A 26 18.47 10.36 -6.46
N GLU A 27 18.04 9.95 -5.26
CA GLU A 27 18.40 8.65 -4.67
C GLU A 27 17.90 7.46 -5.50
N TRP A 28 16.74 7.61 -6.14
CA TRP A 28 16.04 6.54 -6.86
C TRP A 28 16.03 6.73 -8.37
N GLU A 29 16.81 7.68 -8.90
CA GLU A 29 16.89 8.02 -10.33
C GLU A 29 15.52 8.10 -11.01
N THR A 30 14.54 8.70 -10.31
CA THR A 30 13.14 8.64 -10.73
C THR A 30 12.92 9.42 -12.04
N PRO A 31 12.19 8.90 -13.05
CA PRO A 31 12.02 9.54 -14.37
C PRO A 31 11.30 10.89 -14.32
N MET A 32 11.57 11.80 -15.27
CA MET A 32 10.97 13.14 -15.31
C MET A 32 9.43 13.08 -15.30
N GLY A 33 8.81 13.98 -14.53
CA GLY A 33 7.35 14.00 -14.33
C GLY A 33 6.84 13.04 -13.24
N TYR A 34 7.69 12.15 -12.73
CA TYR A 34 7.34 11.21 -11.66
C TYR A 34 8.04 11.54 -10.34
N THR A 35 7.40 11.15 -9.24
CA THR A 35 7.91 11.31 -7.88
C THR A 35 7.48 10.13 -7.02
N ARG A 36 8.24 9.82 -5.97
CA ARG A 36 7.90 8.79 -4.97
C ARG A 36 7.38 9.40 -3.66
N ASP A 37 7.54 10.72 -3.55
CA ASP A 37 7.20 11.58 -2.42
C ASP A 37 6.56 12.86 -2.96
N TRP A 38 5.70 13.50 -2.18
CA TRP A 38 5.09 14.78 -2.51
C TRP A 38 4.96 15.65 -1.25
N VAL A 39 4.56 16.90 -1.46
CA VAL A 39 4.02 17.75 -0.38
C VAL A 39 2.74 18.36 -0.91
N LYS A 40 1.62 17.99 -0.30
CA LYS A 40 0.30 18.55 -0.59
C LYS A 40 0.14 19.84 0.20
N GLN A 41 -0.24 20.90 -0.50
CA GLN A 41 -0.64 22.17 0.08
C GLN A 41 -2.17 22.21 0.13
N VAL A 42 -2.73 22.57 1.26
CA VAL A 42 -4.17 22.82 1.41
C VAL A 42 -4.35 24.23 1.93
N GLU A 43 -5.12 25.03 1.19
CA GLU A 43 -5.49 26.39 1.55
C GLU A 43 -6.88 26.37 2.16
N LEU A 44 -7.02 26.95 3.34
CA LEU A 44 -8.23 26.97 4.14
C LEU A 44 -8.47 28.39 4.64
N GLU A 45 -9.71 28.65 5.02
CA GLU A 45 -10.08 29.84 5.80
C GLU A 45 -10.42 29.40 7.22
N LYS A 46 -9.81 30.03 8.22
CA LYS A 46 -10.14 29.80 9.62
C LYS A 46 -11.53 30.36 9.94
N ALA A 47 -12.09 29.94 11.07
CA ALA A 47 -13.39 30.44 11.53
C ALA A 47 -13.45 31.97 11.72
N ASP A 48 -12.30 32.63 11.91
CA ASP A 48 -12.19 34.09 12.03
C ASP A 48 -11.94 34.81 10.67
N GLY A 49 -11.97 34.08 9.55
CA GLY A 49 -11.72 34.62 8.21
C GLY A 49 -10.24 34.70 7.81
N THR A 50 -9.31 34.30 8.70
CA THR A 50 -7.88 34.36 8.39
C THR A 50 -7.49 33.22 7.43
N PRO A 51 -6.73 33.48 6.35
CA PRO A 51 -6.23 32.43 5.48
C PRO A 51 -5.20 31.57 6.21
N GLN A 52 -5.26 30.26 5.98
CA GLN A 52 -4.33 29.27 6.49
C GLN A 52 -3.85 28.37 5.36
N VAL A 53 -2.57 28.02 5.42
CA VAL A 53 -1.98 27.00 4.54
C VAL A 53 -1.48 25.85 5.41
N MET A 54 -1.94 24.64 5.13
CA MET A 54 -1.44 23.42 5.76
C MET A 54 -0.63 22.60 4.76
N LEU A 55 0.50 22.06 5.22
CA LEU A 55 1.48 21.38 4.38
C LEU A 55 1.64 19.92 4.82
N PHE A 56 1.34 19.00 3.92
CA PHE A 56 1.34 17.57 4.18
C PHE A 56 2.37 16.86 3.29
N PRO A 57 3.59 16.60 3.80
CA PRO A 57 4.53 15.74 3.10
C PRO A 57 4.00 14.29 3.09
N GLY A 58 3.86 13.71 1.90
CA GLY A 58 3.31 12.38 1.71
C GLY A 58 4.19 11.49 0.82
N ARG A 59 3.95 10.19 0.93
CA ARG A 59 4.61 9.09 0.22
C ARG A 59 3.83 7.80 0.51
N CYS A 60 4.36 6.65 0.08
CA CYS A 60 3.82 5.36 0.51
C CYS A 60 3.77 5.27 2.04
N GLN A 61 2.62 4.86 2.55
CA GLN A 61 2.34 4.80 3.98
C GLN A 61 2.85 3.52 4.65
N HIS A 62 3.40 2.57 3.87
CA HIS A 62 3.88 1.27 4.35
C HIS A 62 2.88 0.55 5.27
N CYS A 63 1.60 0.51 4.88
CA CYS A 63 0.47 0.08 5.71
C CYS A 63 0.61 -1.33 6.30
N ASP A 64 0.06 -1.53 7.50
CA ASP A 64 -0.05 -2.81 8.21
C ASP A 64 -0.95 -3.81 7.48
N ASP A 65 -2.07 -3.33 6.94
CA ASP A 65 -2.89 -4.06 5.99
C ASP A 65 -2.73 -3.41 4.61
N ALA A 66 -2.04 -4.06 3.69
CA ALA A 66 -1.59 -3.41 2.46
C ALA A 66 -2.39 -3.95 1.27
N PRO A 67 -3.47 -3.28 0.81
CA PRO A 67 -4.34 -3.76 -0.28
C PRO A 67 -3.57 -3.93 -1.60
N CYS A 68 -2.47 -3.20 -1.75
CA CYS A 68 -1.57 -3.32 -2.89
C CYS A 68 -0.77 -4.64 -2.94
N ILE A 69 -0.60 -5.34 -1.80
CA ILE A 69 -0.05 -6.69 -1.75
C ILE A 69 -1.12 -7.69 -2.21
N GLU A 70 -2.32 -7.59 -1.65
CA GLU A 70 -3.46 -8.46 -2.01
C GLU A 70 -3.82 -8.36 -3.50
N ALA A 71 -3.77 -7.15 -4.05
CA ALA A 71 -4.04 -6.90 -5.46
C ALA A 71 -2.94 -7.40 -6.41
N CYS A 72 -1.78 -7.87 -5.92
CA CYS A 72 -0.65 -8.24 -6.75
C CYS A 72 -0.65 -9.74 -7.11
N PRO A 73 -1.03 -10.13 -8.35
CA PRO A 73 -1.15 -11.54 -8.71
C PRO A 73 0.21 -12.25 -8.83
N SER A 74 1.30 -11.52 -9.08
CA SER A 74 2.63 -12.12 -9.20
C SER A 74 3.36 -12.28 -7.87
N GLY A 75 2.83 -11.76 -6.77
CA GLY A 75 3.52 -11.71 -5.48
C GLY A 75 4.67 -10.69 -5.42
N ALA A 76 4.80 -9.84 -6.44
CA ALA A 76 5.86 -8.85 -6.52
C ALA A 76 5.74 -7.73 -5.46
N ALA A 77 4.53 -7.40 -5.01
CA ALA A 77 4.34 -6.55 -3.84
C ALA A 77 4.35 -7.43 -2.59
N TYR A 78 5.20 -7.12 -1.61
CA TYR A 78 5.34 -7.91 -0.39
C TYR A 78 5.65 -7.04 0.82
N LYS A 79 5.56 -7.63 2.01
CA LYS A 79 5.91 -6.97 3.28
C LYS A 79 7.11 -7.65 3.90
N ARG A 80 8.13 -6.86 4.21
CA ARG A 80 9.29 -7.28 5.00
C ARG A 80 8.93 -7.32 6.48
N GLU A 81 9.63 -8.16 7.25
CA GLU A 81 9.37 -8.41 8.67
C GLU A 81 9.33 -7.13 9.52
N ASP A 82 10.09 -6.10 9.13
CA ASP A 82 10.19 -4.81 9.82
C ASP A 82 9.13 -3.76 9.42
N GLY A 83 8.09 -4.20 8.71
CA GLY A 83 6.94 -3.37 8.31
C GLY A 83 7.07 -2.71 6.94
N LEU A 84 8.22 -2.81 6.27
CA LEU A 84 8.37 -2.23 4.94
C LEU A 84 7.53 -2.97 3.90
N VAL A 85 6.52 -2.29 3.34
CA VAL A 85 5.89 -2.71 2.08
C VAL A 85 6.83 -2.41 0.92
N LEU A 86 7.27 -3.44 0.19
CA LEU A 86 8.26 -3.38 -0.89
C LEU A 86 7.67 -3.88 -2.22
N GLN A 87 8.46 -3.70 -3.28
CA GLN A 87 8.17 -4.17 -4.62
C GLN A 87 9.41 -4.89 -5.13
N ASP A 88 9.26 -6.13 -5.57
CA ASP A 88 10.26 -6.89 -6.29
C ASP A 88 10.10 -6.62 -7.79
N ASP A 89 11.06 -5.92 -8.37
CA ASP A 89 11.05 -5.57 -9.78
C ASP A 89 11.31 -6.78 -10.69
N ALA A 90 11.97 -7.84 -10.20
CA ALA A 90 12.32 -9.00 -11.00
C ALA A 90 11.10 -9.85 -11.41
N ILE A 91 10.03 -9.80 -10.60
CA ILE A 91 8.79 -10.55 -10.82
C ILE A 91 7.57 -9.63 -11.03
N CYS A 92 7.79 -8.32 -11.08
CA CYS A 92 6.73 -7.36 -11.38
C CYS A 92 6.40 -7.39 -12.87
N SER A 93 5.14 -7.64 -13.22
CA SER A 93 4.68 -7.64 -14.62
C SER A 93 4.20 -6.28 -15.12
N GLY A 94 4.19 -5.25 -14.26
CA GLY A 94 3.65 -3.94 -14.61
C GLY A 94 2.14 -3.91 -14.87
N CYS A 95 1.35 -4.88 -14.39
CA CYS A 95 -0.09 -4.97 -14.66
C CYS A 95 -0.97 -3.87 -13.99
N GLU A 96 -0.37 -3.01 -13.18
CA GLU A 96 -1.01 -1.85 -12.53
C GLU A 96 -2.19 -2.13 -11.59
N LEU A 97 -2.56 -3.39 -11.31
CA LEU A 97 -3.67 -3.72 -10.41
C LEU A 97 -3.51 -3.12 -9.00
N CYS A 98 -2.27 -3.03 -8.52
CA CYS A 98 -1.97 -2.45 -7.21
C CYS A 98 -1.97 -0.91 -7.17
N VAL A 99 -2.00 -0.22 -8.32
CA VAL A 99 -2.02 1.25 -8.41
C VAL A 99 -3.33 1.82 -7.85
N PRO A 100 -4.51 1.48 -8.40
CA PRO A 100 -5.79 1.96 -7.87
C PRO A 100 -6.19 1.27 -6.55
N ALA A 101 -5.51 0.19 -6.16
CA ALA A 101 -5.72 -0.44 -4.85
C ALA A 101 -5.12 0.39 -3.70
N CYS A 102 -4.18 1.30 -3.99
CA CYS A 102 -3.58 2.14 -2.96
C CYS A 102 -4.49 3.36 -2.70
N PRO A 103 -5.02 3.54 -1.47
CA PRO A 103 -5.91 4.68 -1.17
C PRO A 103 -5.16 6.01 -1.00
N TYR A 104 -3.83 6.00 -1.16
CA TYR A 104 -2.95 7.16 -1.00
C TYR A 104 -2.26 7.57 -2.32
N ASP A 105 -2.64 6.94 -3.46
CA ASP A 105 -2.05 7.20 -4.78
C ASP A 105 -0.51 7.11 -4.81
N ALA A 106 0.06 6.23 -3.98
CA ALA A 106 1.49 6.16 -3.72
C ALA A 106 2.27 5.21 -4.66
N ARG A 107 1.62 4.71 -5.71
CA ARG A 107 2.14 3.72 -6.67
C ARG A 107 1.88 4.18 -8.09
N TRP A 108 2.81 3.94 -9.00
CA TRP A 108 2.68 4.25 -10.42
C TRP A 108 3.52 3.32 -11.28
N LEU A 109 3.16 3.13 -12.54
CA LEU A 109 3.96 2.37 -13.50
C LEU A 109 5.18 3.17 -13.93
N ASN A 110 6.38 2.62 -13.69
CA ASN A 110 7.61 3.23 -14.17
C ASN A 110 7.73 3.06 -15.69
N PRO A 111 7.76 4.16 -16.47
CA PRO A 111 7.82 4.07 -17.93
C PRO A 111 9.15 3.52 -18.46
N GLU A 112 10.22 3.52 -17.65
CA GLU A 112 11.53 3.04 -18.05
C GLU A 112 11.72 1.55 -17.76
N THR A 113 11.20 1.06 -16.62
CA THR A 113 11.36 -0.34 -16.20
C THR A 113 10.14 -1.23 -16.49
N ASN A 114 8.98 -0.65 -16.78
CA ASN A 114 7.67 -1.33 -16.83
C ASN A 114 7.33 -2.09 -15.53
N THR A 115 7.87 -1.64 -14.40
CA THR A 115 7.53 -2.16 -13.06
C THR A 115 6.87 -1.07 -12.21
N ILE A 116 6.23 -1.46 -11.11
CA ILE A 116 5.54 -0.50 -10.25
C ILE A 116 6.55 0.21 -9.34
N SER A 117 6.62 1.53 -9.43
CA SER A 117 7.44 2.37 -8.55
C SER A 117 6.61 2.93 -7.39
N LYS A 118 7.24 3.04 -6.22
CA LYS A 118 6.69 3.62 -4.99
C LYS A 118 7.79 3.85 -3.95
N CYS A 119 7.55 4.68 -2.94
CA CYS A 119 8.50 4.81 -1.83
C CYS A 119 8.83 3.44 -1.17
N THR A 120 10.08 3.29 -0.74
CA THR A 120 10.66 2.08 -0.13
C THR A 120 11.25 2.35 1.25
N TYR A 121 10.97 3.51 1.85
CA TYR A 121 11.71 4.04 3.01
C TYR A 121 13.23 4.06 2.82
N CYS A 122 13.69 4.18 1.56
CA CYS A 122 15.10 4.08 1.23
C CYS A 122 15.73 2.78 1.76
N GLN A 123 15.09 1.62 1.53
CA GLN A 123 15.52 0.30 2.02
C GLN A 123 17.05 0.07 1.97
N PRO A 124 17.79 0.35 0.88
CA PRO A 124 19.25 0.18 0.86
C PRO A 124 20.02 1.02 1.89
N ARG A 125 19.51 2.22 2.22
CA ARG A 125 20.10 3.12 3.23
C ARG A 125 19.84 2.61 4.63
N ILE A 126 18.59 2.26 4.94
CA ILE A 126 18.21 1.83 6.29
C ILE A 126 18.87 0.50 6.66
N ASP A 127 19.10 -0.37 5.68
CA ASP A 127 19.82 -1.64 5.89
C ASP A 127 21.31 -1.39 6.26
N GLN A 128 21.83 -0.21 5.96
CA GLN A 128 23.15 0.27 6.37
C GLN A 128 23.11 1.19 7.60
N GLY A 129 21.95 1.33 8.26
CA GLY A 129 21.78 2.21 9.42
C GLY A 129 21.72 3.71 9.06
N LEU A 130 21.54 4.05 7.80
CA LEU A 130 21.41 5.43 7.34
C LEU A 130 19.94 5.86 7.29
N ALA A 131 19.68 7.16 7.53
CA ALA A 131 18.35 7.72 7.40
C ALA A 131 17.90 7.78 5.91
N PRO A 132 16.59 7.71 5.63
CA PRO A 132 16.06 7.95 4.29
C PRO A 132 16.48 9.31 3.73
N ALA A 133 16.72 9.41 2.42
CA ALA A 133 17.20 10.63 1.78
C ALA A 133 16.28 11.84 2.04
N CYS A 134 14.96 11.63 2.02
CA CYS A 134 13.97 12.68 2.31
C CYS A 134 14.01 13.18 3.76
N VAL A 135 14.40 12.33 4.71
CA VAL A 135 14.58 12.67 6.13
C VAL A 135 15.89 13.44 6.32
N GLN A 136 16.98 12.93 5.75
CA GLN A 136 18.31 13.51 5.88
C GLN A 136 18.39 14.95 5.31
N THR A 137 17.68 15.23 4.22
CA THR A 137 17.67 16.56 3.57
C THR A 137 16.68 17.55 4.21
N CYS A 138 15.84 17.11 5.15
CA CYS A 138 14.72 17.92 5.64
C CYS A 138 15.20 19.09 6.51
N VAL A 139 15.35 20.27 5.90
CA VAL A 139 15.84 21.50 6.57
C VAL A 139 15.01 21.91 7.79
N GLY A 140 13.69 21.72 7.74
CA GLY A 140 12.79 22.03 8.84
C GLY A 140 12.74 20.96 9.93
N ARG A 141 13.41 19.82 9.75
CA ARG A 141 13.24 18.60 10.57
C ARG A 141 11.75 18.21 10.73
N ALA A 142 10.99 18.41 9.67
CA ALA A 142 9.58 18.05 9.59
C ALA A 142 9.39 16.52 9.42
N LEU A 143 10.39 15.83 8.88
CA LEU A 143 10.36 14.38 8.68
C LEU A 143 11.28 13.70 9.69
N ILE A 144 10.75 12.73 10.43
CA ILE A 144 11.50 11.92 11.39
C ILE A 144 11.20 10.45 11.08
N PHE A 145 12.23 9.60 11.11
CA PHE A 145 12.10 8.19 10.77
C PHE A 145 12.86 7.33 11.77
N GLY A 146 12.29 6.17 12.12
CA GLY A 146 12.92 5.26 13.05
C GLY A 146 12.08 4.04 13.37
N ASP A 147 12.60 3.20 14.26
CA ASP A 147 11.93 2.02 14.78
C ASP A 147 11.05 2.39 15.98
N MET A 148 9.72 2.22 15.86
CA MET A 148 8.78 2.51 16.94
C MET A 148 8.81 1.47 18.07
N ASN A 149 9.44 0.31 17.86
CA ASN A 149 9.58 -0.72 18.88
C ASN A 149 10.87 -0.54 19.72
N ASP A 150 11.79 0.33 19.27
CA ASP A 150 12.95 0.74 20.05
C ASP A 150 12.58 1.91 20.98
N PRO A 151 12.53 1.73 22.31
CA PRO A 151 12.12 2.79 23.24
C PRO A 151 13.07 3.99 23.27
N GLU A 152 14.33 3.81 22.84
CA GLU A 152 15.34 4.87 22.79
C GLU A 152 15.31 5.66 21.48
N SER A 153 14.52 5.23 20.50
CA SER A 153 14.44 5.90 19.21
C SER A 153 13.72 7.26 19.33
N GLU A 154 14.14 8.21 18.50
CA GLU A 154 13.52 9.55 18.45
C GLU A 154 12.00 9.44 18.15
N VAL A 155 11.60 8.50 17.28
CA VAL A 155 10.20 8.30 16.95
C VAL A 155 9.38 7.78 18.13
N SER A 156 9.89 6.79 18.88
CA SER A 156 9.19 6.23 20.05
C SER A 156 9.00 7.24 21.16
N ARG A 157 9.98 8.14 21.35
CA ARG A 157 9.86 9.24 22.30
C ARG A 157 8.84 10.27 21.83
N LEU A 158 8.94 10.74 20.58
CA LEU A 158 8.03 11.73 20.02
C LEU A 158 6.56 11.26 19.99
N LEU A 159 6.32 9.97 19.72
CA LEU A 159 4.99 9.37 19.75
C LEU A 159 4.31 9.43 21.14
N LYS A 160 5.10 9.57 22.22
CA LYS A 160 4.58 9.73 23.60
C LYS A 160 4.43 11.20 24.00
N GLU A 161 5.22 12.09 23.40
CA GLU A 161 5.29 13.51 23.76
C GLU A 161 4.19 14.36 23.10
N LYS A 162 3.67 13.93 21.95
CA LYS A 162 2.70 14.69 21.15
C LYS A 162 1.54 13.82 20.72
N GLU A 163 0.41 14.45 20.41
CA GLU A 163 -0.70 13.80 19.74
C GLU A 163 -0.44 13.72 18.24
N TRP A 164 -0.29 12.50 17.75
CA TRP A 164 -0.09 12.22 16.33
C TRP A 164 -1.33 11.58 15.74
N VAL A 165 -1.68 12.01 14.53
CA VAL A 165 -2.83 11.50 13.79
C VAL A 165 -2.39 10.72 12.57
N LYS A 166 -3.18 9.72 12.18
CA LYS A 166 -2.99 8.97 10.94
C LYS A 166 -3.98 9.46 9.89
N LEU A 167 -3.60 9.38 8.63
CA LEU A 167 -4.52 9.65 7.51
C LEU A 167 -5.37 8.39 7.27
N THR A 168 -6.49 8.30 7.98
CA THR A 168 -7.43 7.17 7.94
C THR A 168 -8.86 7.68 7.98
N THR A 169 -9.78 7.02 7.28
CA THR A 169 -11.24 7.23 7.42
C THR A 169 -11.88 5.99 8.04
N ASP A 170 -13.18 6.05 8.33
CA ASP A 170 -13.93 4.88 8.80
C ASP A 170 -13.89 3.73 7.79
N GLU A 171 -13.86 4.05 6.49
CA GLU A 171 -13.77 3.07 5.42
C GLU A 171 -12.34 2.66 5.07
N VAL A 172 -11.34 3.53 5.33
CA VAL A 172 -9.92 3.25 5.11
C VAL A 172 -9.17 3.23 6.44
N ASN A 173 -9.26 2.09 7.13
CA ASN A 173 -8.54 1.83 8.37
C ASN A 173 -7.57 0.64 8.23
N ILE A 174 -6.55 0.83 7.41
CA ILE A 174 -5.60 -0.23 7.01
C ILE A 174 -4.24 -0.13 7.72
N GLY A 175 -4.20 0.59 8.85
CA GLY A 175 -3.01 0.78 9.68
C GLY A 175 -1.82 1.41 8.94
N PRO A 176 -1.94 2.65 8.41
CA PRO A 176 -0.78 3.34 7.83
C PRO A 176 0.30 3.59 8.89
N ASN A 177 1.57 3.59 8.47
CA ASN A 177 2.73 3.77 9.33
C ASN A 177 3.36 5.16 9.19
N HIS A 178 2.64 6.14 8.62
CA HIS A 178 2.93 7.55 8.88
C HIS A 178 2.01 8.14 9.93
N TYR A 179 2.58 9.08 10.67
CA TYR A 179 1.96 9.84 11.72
C TYR A 179 2.19 11.32 11.44
N TYR A 180 1.14 12.12 11.55
CA TYR A 180 1.16 13.54 11.28
C TYR A 180 0.93 14.33 12.57
N PHE A 181 1.69 15.38 12.80
CA PHE A 181 1.46 16.32 13.88
C PHE A 181 0.92 17.62 13.30
N THR A 182 -0.33 17.96 13.65
CA THR A 182 -1.05 19.15 13.15
C THR A 182 -1.23 20.24 14.20
N ALA A 183 -0.64 20.08 15.39
CA ALA A 183 -0.81 20.99 16.53
C ALA A 183 -2.28 21.31 16.88
N GLY A 184 -3.17 20.30 16.77
CA GLY A 184 -4.58 20.42 17.10
C GLY A 184 -5.47 20.89 15.95
N GLU A 185 -4.90 21.30 14.81
CA GLU A 185 -5.67 21.61 13.61
C GLU A 185 -6.26 20.33 13.01
N ALA A 186 -7.50 20.41 12.52
CA ALA A 186 -8.17 19.30 11.86
C ALA A 186 -7.46 18.93 10.55
N ILE A 187 -7.47 17.65 10.18
CA ILE A 187 -6.92 17.20 8.90
C ILE A 187 -7.91 17.54 7.79
N PRO A 188 -7.50 18.23 6.72
CA PRO A 188 -8.39 18.52 5.59
C PRO A 188 -8.74 17.28 4.76
N ASP A 189 -9.94 17.24 4.19
CA ASP A 189 -10.42 16.11 3.38
C ASP A 189 -9.54 15.84 2.15
N GLU A 190 -8.86 16.86 1.62
CA GLU A 190 -8.02 16.78 0.41
C GLU A 190 -6.78 15.88 0.59
N VAL A 191 -6.36 15.67 1.83
CA VAL A 191 -5.22 14.80 2.17
C VAL A 191 -5.65 13.45 2.72
N MET A 192 -6.93 13.26 3.00
CA MET A 192 -7.48 11.99 3.47
C MET A 192 -7.41 10.91 2.39
N PRO A 193 -7.24 9.63 2.78
CA PRO A 193 -7.26 8.54 1.82
C PRO A 193 -8.62 8.48 1.12
N LYS A 194 -8.60 8.08 -0.15
CA LYS A 194 -9.82 7.90 -0.94
C LYS A 194 -10.07 6.41 -1.16
N LEU A 195 -11.32 5.99 -0.96
CA LEU A 195 -11.75 4.70 -1.47
C LEU A 195 -11.89 4.83 -2.99
N HIS A 196 -11.04 4.13 -3.73
CA HIS A 196 -11.23 4.01 -5.18
C HIS A 196 -12.38 3.02 -5.46
N ASP A 197 -13.25 3.31 -6.44
CA ASP A 197 -14.39 2.45 -6.82
C ASP A 197 -14.03 0.98 -7.08
N ARG A 198 -12.76 0.72 -7.43
CA ARG A 198 -12.24 -0.63 -7.62
C ARG A 198 -12.13 -1.45 -6.33
N HIS A 199 -12.05 -0.81 -5.16
CA HIS A 199 -12.11 -1.51 -3.87
C HIS A 199 -13.50 -2.13 -3.64
N ILE A 200 -14.56 -1.44 -4.05
CA ILE A 200 -15.93 -2.01 -4.06
C ILE A 200 -15.99 -3.17 -5.04
N SER A 201 -15.40 -2.99 -6.23
CA SER A 201 -15.36 -4.05 -7.25
C SER A 201 -14.59 -5.29 -6.76
N SER A 202 -13.47 -5.13 -6.05
CA SER A 202 -12.71 -6.27 -5.49
C SER A 202 -13.46 -6.95 -4.35
N LEU A 203 -14.13 -6.21 -3.47
CA LEU A 203 -15.01 -6.77 -2.44
C LEU A 203 -16.16 -7.57 -3.07
N VAL A 204 -16.78 -7.06 -4.14
CA VAL A 204 -17.82 -7.78 -4.90
C VAL A 204 -17.25 -9.02 -5.58
N MET A 205 -16.03 -8.94 -6.14
CA MET A 205 -15.36 -10.09 -6.73
C MET A 205 -15.07 -11.16 -5.68
N GLU A 206 -14.53 -10.78 -4.53
CA GLU A 206 -14.11 -11.70 -3.48
C GLU A 206 -15.30 -12.32 -2.73
N LYS A 207 -16.27 -11.50 -2.32
CA LYS A 207 -17.43 -11.94 -1.52
C LYS A 207 -18.62 -12.41 -2.35
N GLY A 208 -18.65 -12.07 -3.64
CA GLY A 208 -19.76 -12.40 -4.54
C GLY A 208 -19.35 -13.34 -5.67
N VAL A 209 -18.49 -12.86 -6.58
CA VAL A 209 -18.22 -13.56 -7.85
C VAL A 209 -17.37 -14.83 -7.64
N ASN A 210 -16.30 -14.77 -6.86
CA ASN A 210 -15.41 -15.90 -6.57
C ASN A 210 -16.14 -17.11 -5.97
N PRO A 211 -16.95 -16.98 -4.90
CA PRO A 211 -17.67 -18.12 -4.34
C PRO A 211 -18.71 -18.70 -5.32
N VAL A 212 -19.41 -17.85 -6.07
CA VAL A 212 -20.35 -18.31 -7.11
C VAL A 212 -19.60 -19.05 -8.23
N GLY A 213 -18.46 -18.53 -8.67
CA GLY A 213 -17.59 -19.16 -9.65
C GLY A 213 -17.08 -20.53 -9.17
N ALA A 214 -16.65 -20.63 -7.92
CA ALA A 214 -16.20 -21.89 -7.32
C ALA A 214 -17.31 -22.95 -7.29
N ILE A 215 -18.54 -22.55 -6.94
CA ILE A 215 -19.72 -23.43 -6.98
C ILE A 215 -19.99 -23.89 -8.42
N GLY A 216 -19.96 -22.97 -9.38
CA GLY A 216 -20.19 -23.27 -10.80
C GLY A 216 -19.16 -24.26 -11.36
N ILE A 217 -17.87 -24.05 -11.08
CA ILE A 217 -16.78 -24.95 -11.48
C ILE A 217 -16.96 -26.31 -10.81
N GLY A 218 -17.26 -26.35 -9.51
CA GLY A 218 -17.50 -27.59 -8.78
C GLY A 218 -18.65 -28.41 -9.36
N ALA A 219 -19.77 -27.76 -9.69
CA ALA A 219 -20.91 -28.41 -10.34
C ALA A 219 -20.56 -28.96 -11.72
N MET A 220 -19.77 -28.22 -12.51
CA MET A 220 -19.29 -28.67 -13.81
C MET A 220 -18.41 -29.92 -13.68
N VAL A 221 -17.42 -29.90 -12.78
CA VAL A 221 -16.52 -31.03 -12.52
C VAL A 221 -17.30 -32.26 -12.07
N LEU A 222 -18.25 -32.11 -11.14
CA LEU A 222 -19.11 -33.21 -10.68
C LEU A 222 -19.95 -33.81 -11.81
N THR A 223 -20.47 -32.97 -12.71
CA THR A 223 -21.25 -33.43 -13.86
C THR A 223 -20.41 -34.26 -14.82
N PHE A 224 -19.19 -33.80 -15.14
CA PHE A 224 -18.28 -34.54 -16.02
C PHE A 224 -17.81 -35.86 -15.39
N LEU A 225 -17.47 -35.85 -14.09
CA LEU A 225 -17.11 -37.08 -13.37
C LEU A 225 -18.28 -38.06 -13.30
N GLY A 226 -19.49 -37.58 -12.99
CA GLY A 226 -20.70 -38.40 -12.97
C GLY A 226 -21.01 -39.05 -14.32
N ALA A 227 -20.95 -38.27 -15.41
CA ALA A 227 -21.12 -38.80 -16.76
C ALA A 227 -20.04 -39.85 -17.12
N GLY A 228 -18.80 -39.62 -16.68
CA GLY A 228 -17.69 -40.57 -16.82
C GLY A 228 -17.96 -41.90 -16.11
N VAL A 229 -18.39 -41.84 -14.84
CA VAL A 229 -18.75 -43.03 -14.03
C VAL A 229 -19.91 -43.79 -14.66
N ILE A 230 -20.98 -43.11 -15.08
CA ILE A 230 -22.13 -43.74 -15.76
C ILE A 230 -21.69 -44.47 -17.04
N LYS A 231 -20.84 -43.84 -17.85
CA LYS A 231 -20.31 -44.46 -19.08
C LYS A 231 -19.42 -45.67 -18.78
N MET A 232 -18.66 -45.64 -17.69
CA MET A 232 -17.80 -46.74 -17.24
C MET A 232 -18.61 -47.93 -16.74
N ILE A 233 -19.62 -47.69 -15.90
CA ILE A 233 -20.58 -48.71 -15.44
C ILE A 233 -21.32 -49.33 -16.64
N GLY A 234 -21.78 -48.49 -17.58
CA GLY A 234 -22.43 -48.95 -18.81
C GLY A 234 -21.53 -49.84 -19.67
N ARG A 235 -20.23 -49.52 -19.78
CA ARG A 235 -19.23 -50.39 -20.45
C ARG A 235 -19.05 -51.70 -19.71
N ARG A 236 -18.87 -51.67 -18.38
CA ARG A 236 -18.69 -52.88 -17.57
C ARG A 236 -19.89 -53.83 -17.66
N ASN A 237 -21.11 -53.29 -17.60
CA ASN A 237 -22.33 -54.09 -17.75
C ASN A 237 -22.46 -54.72 -19.15
N LYS A 238 -22.01 -54.02 -20.21
CA LYS A 238 -21.98 -54.59 -21.57
C LYS A 238 -20.98 -55.75 -21.69
N VAL A 239 -19.80 -55.64 -21.08
CA VAL A 239 -18.79 -56.72 -21.07
C VAL A 239 -19.32 -57.94 -20.31
N ASN A 240 -19.85 -57.74 -19.10
CA ASN A 240 -20.42 -58.84 -18.30
C ASN A 240 -21.58 -59.57 -19.02
N ASN A 241 -22.42 -58.85 -19.77
CA ASN A 241 -23.50 -59.47 -20.55
C ASN A 241 -23.02 -60.21 -21.81
N GLN A 242 -21.79 -59.97 -22.28
CA GLN A 242 -21.19 -60.69 -23.40
C GLN A 242 -20.47 -61.98 -22.93
N GLU A 243 -19.96 -62.01 -21.70
CA GLU A 243 -19.29 -63.19 -21.11
C GLU A 243 -20.27 -64.19 -20.46
N GLY A 244 -21.52 -63.79 -20.21
CA GLY A 244 -22.58 -64.65 -19.64
C GLY A 244 -23.45 -65.39 -20.67
N LYS A 245 -23.05 -65.42 -21.95
CA LYS A 245 -23.64 -66.22 -23.02
C LYS A 245 -22.64 -67.27 -23.49
#